data_AF-Q0U0D1-F1
#
_entry.id   AF-Q0U0D1-F1
#
_cell.length_a   1.000
_cell.length_b   1.000
_cell.length_c   1.000
_cell.angle_alpha   90.00
_cell.angle_beta   90.00
_cell.angle_gamma   90.00
#
_symmetry.space_group_name_H-M   'P 1'
#
loop_
_entity.id
_entity.type
_entity.pdbx_description
1 polymer ?
#
loop_
_entity_poly.entity_id
_entity_poly.type
_entity_poly.pdbx_seq_one_letter_code
_entity_poly.pdbx_strand_id
1 'polypeptide(L)'
;MLTFDHVVTAVYSSVLNPWLTIPLVAAYGYAKPEELSVVLKKGSRGYRPEITAISGSVKKCAYIILYSISVRLVNILNKRALNNGVSDAFNWDEEMVVVTGGAGGIGGDMVKQLASKGTKIAVLDVMPLTYSKRVPLPLT
;
A
#
# COMPACT_ATOMS: atom_id res chain seq x y z
N MET A 1 -2.99 -1.63 -21.08
CA MET A 1 -3.51 -2.99 -20.80
C MET A 1 -4.02 -2.97 -19.37
N LEU A 2 -5.33 -3.16 -19.13
CA LEU A 2 -5.92 -3.10 -17.79
C LEU A 2 -5.56 -4.41 -17.06
N THR A 3 -4.42 -4.47 -16.37
CA THR A 3 -4.01 -5.66 -15.62
C THR A 3 -4.83 -5.81 -14.35
N PHE A 4 -5.10 -7.06 -13.95
CA PHE A 4 -5.88 -7.42 -12.76
C PHE A 4 -5.39 -6.69 -11.50
N ASP A 5 -4.07 -6.47 -11.39
CA ASP A 5 -3.44 -5.71 -10.31
C ASP A 5 -3.96 -4.28 -10.17
N HIS A 6 -4.30 -3.60 -11.27
CA HIS A 6 -4.86 -2.25 -11.21
C HIS A 6 -6.28 -2.26 -10.65
N VAL A 7 -7.09 -3.27 -10.98
CA VAL A 7 -8.45 -3.42 -10.44
C VAL A 7 -8.39 -3.74 -8.95
N VAL A 8 -7.51 -4.66 -8.55
CA VAL A 8 -7.28 -5.00 -7.15
C VAL A 8 -6.81 -3.76 -6.38
N THR A 9 -5.83 -3.03 -6.90
CA THR A 9 -5.31 -1.80 -6.27
C THR A 9 -6.38 -0.71 -6.16
N ALA A 10 -7.23 -0.54 -7.18
CA ALA A 10 -8.34 0.40 -7.18
C ALA A 10 -9.41 0.05 -6.13
N VAL A 11 -9.74 -1.23 -5.98
CA VAL A 11 -10.68 -1.71 -4.96
C VAL A 11 -10.10 -1.53 -3.55
N TYR A 12 -8.82 -1.85 -3.36
CA TYR A 12 -8.12 -1.65 -2.08
C TYR A 12 -8.01 -0.18 -1.67
N SER A 13 -7.83 0.72 -2.64
CA SER A 13 -7.71 2.17 -2.40
C SER A 13 -9.05 2.90 -2.25
N SER A 14 -10.16 2.29 -2.69
CA SER A 14 -11.50 2.88 -2.64
C SER A 14 -12.37 2.26 -1.54
N VAL A 15 -12.80 1.00 -1.69
CA VAL A 15 -13.80 0.35 -0.82
C VAL A 15 -13.21 -0.06 0.52
N LEU A 16 -11.92 -0.43 0.54
CA LEU A 16 -11.23 -0.83 1.76
C LEU A 16 -10.48 0.34 2.40
N ASN A 17 -10.71 1.60 2.04
CA ASN A 17 -9.98 2.73 2.60
C ASN A 17 -10.67 3.28 3.86
N PRO A 18 -10.06 3.19 5.06
CA PRO A 18 -10.63 3.69 6.31
C PRO A 18 -10.94 5.19 6.23
N TRP A 19 -10.10 5.94 5.52
CA TRP A 19 -10.27 7.38 5.36
C TRP A 19 -11.47 7.79 4.50
N LEU A 20 -11.97 6.90 3.64
CA LEU A 20 -13.20 7.15 2.86
C LEU A 20 -14.42 6.51 3.54
N THR A 21 -14.25 5.30 4.05
CA THR A 21 -15.34 4.53 4.67
C THR A 21 -15.79 5.10 6.02
N ILE A 22 -14.88 5.61 6.87
CA ILE A 22 -15.23 6.17 8.17
C ILE A 22 -16.08 7.46 8.00
N PRO A 23 -15.67 8.47 7.20
CA PRO A 23 -16.50 9.65 6.98
C PRO A 23 -17.82 9.32 6.29
N LEU A 24 -17.83 8.36 5.36
CA LEU A 24 -19.06 7.95 4.68
C LEU A 24 -20.06 7.32 5.65
N VAL A 25 -19.61 6.43 6.54
CA VAL A 25 -20.47 5.82 7.57
C VAL A 25 -20.91 6.86 8.60
N ALA A 26 -20.04 7.80 8.97
CA ALA A 26 -20.38 8.90 9.88
C ALA A 26 -21.41 9.85 9.26
N ALA A 27 -21.25 10.23 7.99
CA ALA A 27 -22.19 11.05 7.24
C ALA A 27 -23.54 10.34 7.05
N TYR A 28 -23.52 9.03 6.77
CA TYR A 28 -24.73 8.21 6.68
C TYR A 28 -25.47 8.14 8.02
N GLY A 29 -24.74 7.93 9.12
CA GLY A 29 -25.32 7.92 10.46
C GLY A 29 -25.84 9.29 10.90
N TYR A 30 -25.23 10.39 10.45
CA TYR A 30 -25.73 11.74 10.69
C TYR A 30 -27.03 12.02 9.90
N ALA A 31 -27.11 11.57 8.65
CA ALA A 31 -28.28 11.75 7.80
C ALA A 31 -29.48 10.88 8.23
N LYS A 32 -29.22 9.74 8.89
CA LYS A 32 -30.22 8.77 9.36
C LYS A 32 -29.97 8.37 10.83
N PRO A 33 -30.32 9.24 11.78
CA PRO A 33 -30.07 9.01 13.21
C PRO A 33 -30.84 7.79 13.76
N GLU A 34 -31.91 7.34 13.11
CA GLU A 34 -32.63 6.10 13.44
C GLU A 34 -31.84 4.82 13.12
N GLU A 35 -30.92 4.87 12.15
CA GLU A 35 -30.10 3.73 11.75
C GLU A 35 -28.76 3.65 12.53
N LEU A 36 -28.30 4.78 13.07
CA LEU A 36 -27.11 4.89 13.91
C LEU A 36 -27.33 5.93 15.02
N SER A 37 -27.78 5.50 16.20
CA SER A 37 -27.90 6.38 17.37
C SER A 37 -26.83 6.05 18.42
N VAL A 38 -25.91 6.99 18.61
CA VAL A 38 -24.94 6.97 19.70
C VAL A 38 -25.43 7.96 20.75
N VAL A 39 -25.99 7.44 21.85
CA VAL A 39 -26.50 8.27 22.93
C VAL A 39 -25.45 8.33 24.03
N LEU A 40 -25.03 9.55 24.38
CA LEU A 40 -24.16 9.78 25.52
C LEU A 40 -24.99 9.71 26.81
N LYS A 41 -24.97 8.57 27.50
CA LYS A 41 -25.60 8.46 28.81
C LYS A 41 -24.65 8.95 29.89
N LYS A 42 -25.15 9.80 30.79
CA LYS A 42 -24.40 10.26 31.97
C LYS A 42 -24.34 9.12 32.98
N GLY A 43 -23.15 8.55 33.17
CA GLY A 43 -22.85 7.56 34.20
C GLY A 43 -22.12 8.17 35.40
N SER A 44 -21.92 7.38 36.45
CA SER A 44 -21.32 7.82 37.73
C SER A 44 -19.87 8.29 37.63
N ARG A 45 -19.17 8.00 36.51
CA ARG A 45 -17.80 8.45 36.20
C ARG A 45 -17.72 9.30 34.92
N GLY A 46 -18.83 9.94 34.51
CA GLY A 46 -18.90 10.79 33.33
C GLY A 46 -19.79 10.23 32.21
N TYR A 47 -19.73 10.87 31.04
CA TYR A 47 -20.52 10.45 29.86
C TYR A 47 -19.95 9.17 29.26
N ARG A 48 -20.81 8.17 29.04
CA ARG A 48 -20.50 6.95 28.31
C ARG A 48 -21.30 6.93 27.01
N PRO A 49 -20.65 6.82 25.83
CA PRO A 49 -21.36 6.54 24.59
C PRO A 49 -21.95 5.14 24.65
N GLU A 50 -23.28 5.06 24.66
CA GLU A 50 -24.03 3.82 24.52
C GLU A 50 -24.63 3.78 23.11
N ILE A 51 -24.27 2.75 22.36
CA ILE A 51 -24.78 2.56 21.01
C ILE A 51 -26.13 1.85 21.13
N THR A 52 -27.21 2.56 20.79
CA THR A 52 -28.59 2.10 21.05
C THR A 52 -29.27 1.56 19.80
N ALA A 53 -28.91 2.06 18.61
CA ALA A 53 -29.34 1.49 17.33
C ALA A 53 -28.17 1.35 16.36
N ILE A 54 -28.01 0.17 15.78
CA ILE A 54 -27.14 -0.09 14.61
C ILE A 54 -27.95 -0.92 13.63
N SER A 55 -28.28 -0.35 12.46
CA SER A 55 -28.92 -1.07 11.36
C SER A 55 -28.03 -2.19 10.80
N GLY A 56 -28.64 -3.22 10.20
CA GLY A 56 -27.89 -4.34 9.62
C GLY A 56 -26.86 -3.91 8.55
N SER A 57 -27.16 -2.84 7.80
CA SER A 57 -26.27 -2.25 6.81
C SER A 57 -25.04 -1.61 7.45
N VAL A 58 -25.22 -0.88 8.55
CA VAL A 58 -24.11 -0.26 9.31
C VAL A 58 -23.20 -1.33 9.92
N LYS A 59 -23.74 -2.46 10.42
CA LYS A 59 -22.91 -3.59 10.89
C LYS A 59 -22.02 -4.13 9.77
N LYS A 60 -22.57 -4.31 8.56
CA LYS A 60 -21.81 -4.78 7.39
C LYS A 60 -20.67 -3.82 7.06
N CYS A 61 -20.94 -2.50 7.04
CA CYS A 61 -19.91 -1.49 6.83
C CYS A 61 -18.82 -1.53 7.91
N ALA A 62 -19.21 -1.68 9.18
CA ALA A 62 -18.26 -1.82 10.29
C ALA A 62 -17.37 -3.06 10.14
N TYR A 63 -17.92 -4.20 9.71
CA TYR A 63 -17.14 -5.41 9.42
C TYR A 63 -16.16 -5.21 8.26
N ILE A 64 -16.56 -4.50 7.19
CA ILE A 64 -15.66 -4.18 6.07
C ILE A 64 -14.51 -3.28 6.55
N ILE A 65 -14.79 -2.28 7.37
CA ILE A 65 -13.76 -1.40 7.96
C ILE A 65 -12.80 -2.22 8.83
N LEU A 66 -13.33 -3.09 9.70
CA LEU A 66 -12.51 -3.94 10.55
C LEU A 66 -11.62 -4.86 9.72
N TYR A 67 -12.16 -5.51 8.70
CA TYR A 67 -11.40 -6.35 7.77
C TYR A 67 -10.30 -5.54 7.05
N SER A 68 -10.63 -4.34 6.59
CA SER A 68 -9.69 -3.42 5.94
C SER A 68 -8.50 -3.05 6.84
N ILE A 69 -8.76 -2.86 8.13
CA ILE A 69 -7.72 -2.57 9.12
C ILE A 69 -6.87 -3.81 9.36
N SER A 70 -7.48 -4.98 9.54
CA SER A 70 -6.78 -6.25 9.75
C SER A 70 -5.80 -6.55 8.61
N VAL A 71 -6.21 -6.41 7.35
CA VAL A 71 -5.33 -6.64 6.20
C VAL A 71 -4.14 -5.67 6.19
N ARG A 72 -4.35 -4.40 6.53
CA ARG A 72 -3.26 -3.41 6.62
C ARG A 72 -2.28 -3.74 7.74
N LEU A 73 -2.79 -4.15 8.90
CA LEU A 73 -1.97 -4.55 10.03
C LEU A 73 -1.10 -5.74 9.66
N VAL A 74 -1.67 -6.77 9.02
CA VAL A 74 -0.92 -7.93 8.53
C VAL A 74 0.18 -7.50 7.57
N ASN A 75 -0.10 -6.61 6.62
CA ASN A 75 0.92 -6.13 5.68
C ASN A 75 2.04 -5.33 6.37
N ILE A 76 1.71 -4.53 7.38
CA ILE A 76 2.71 -3.79 8.17
C ILE A 76 3.58 -4.77 8.96
N LEU A 77 2.97 -5.75 9.63
CA LEU A 77 3.68 -6.77 10.39
C LEU A 77 4.57 -7.64 9.49
N ASN A 78 4.07 -8.04 8.32
CA ASN A 78 4.84 -8.78 7.32
C ASN A 78 6.06 -7.97 6.84
N LYS A 79 5.88 -6.69 6.51
CA LYS A 79 7.01 -5.82 6.13
C LYS A 79 8.04 -5.70 7.26
N ARG A 80 7.59 -5.54 8.51
CA ARG A 80 8.50 -5.49 9.65
C ARG A 80 9.22 -6.82 9.88
N ALA A 81 8.54 -7.95 9.73
CA ALA A 81 9.14 -9.27 9.88
C ALA A 81 10.19 -9.56 8.79
N LEU A 82 9.88 -9.21 7.53
CA LEU A 82 10.79 -9.40 6.39
C LEU A 82 12.02 -8.49 6.46
N ASN A 83 11.86 -7.26 6.96
CA ASN A 83 12.93 -6.26 7.01
C ASN A 83 13.57 -6.16 8.41
N ASN A 84 13.36 -7.13 9.30
CA ASN A 84 13.81 -7.11 10.70
C ASN A 84 13.49 -5.79 11.45
N GLY A 85 12.39 -5.14 11.09
CA GLY A 85 11.95 -3.86 11.65
C GLY A 85 12.80 -2.64 11.27
N VAL A 86 13.77 -2.80 10.36
CA VAL A 86 14.66 -1.73 9.88
C VAL A 86 14.19 -1.24 8.52
N SER A 87 14.32 0.06 8.29
CA SER A 87 14.16 0.66 6.96
C SER A 87 15.54 0.94 6.40
N ASP A 88 15.87 0.34 5.27
CA ASP A 88 17.11 0.67 4.57
C ASP A 88 16.92 1.97 3.77
N ALA A 89 17.91 2.84 3.85
CA ALA A 89 18.04 4.01 3.00
C ALA A 89 19.24 3.77 2.09
N PHE A 90 19.03 3.84 0.77
CA PHE A 90 20.07 3.62 -0.23
C PHE A 90 20.45 4.96 -0.86
N ASN A 91 21.74 5.27 -0.88
CA ASN A 91 22.25 6.41 -1.65
C ASN A 91 22.67 5.94 -3.04
N TRP A 92 21.74 5.99 -3.99
CA TRP A 92 21.93 5.47 -5.35
C TRP A 92 23.06 6.15 -6.15
N ASP A 93 23.55 7.33 -5.71
CA ASP A 93 24.68 8.01 -6.34
C ASP A 93 26.04 7.43 -5.89
N GLU A 94 26.10 6.97 -4.64
CA GLU A 94 27.28 6.37 -4.00
C GLU A 94 27.30 4.85 -4.12
N GLU A 95 26.16 4.24 -4.44
CA GLU A 95 25.97 2.79 -4.51
C GLU A 95 25.81 2.28 -5.95
N MET A 96 26.05 0.98 -6.14
CA MET A 96 25.86 0.28 -7.42
C MET A 96 24.89 -0.89 -7.22
N VAL A 97 23.99 -1.09 -8.18
CA VAL A 97 23.10 -2.25 -8.20
C VAL A 97 23.76 -3.39 -8.99
N VAL A 98 23.81 -4.58 -8.40
CA VAL A 98 24.20 -5.81 -9.10
C VAL A 98 22.95 -6.60 -9.44
N VAL A 99 22.71 -6.86 -10.72
CA VAL A 99 21.57 -7.67 -11.19
C VAL A 99 22.08 -9.00 -11.70
N THR A 100 21.70 -10.08 -11.04
CA THR A 100 21.92 -11.45 -11.53
C THR A 100 20.81 -11.83 -12.52
N GLY A 101 21.16 -12.50 -13.62
CA GLY A 101 20.15 -12.86 -14.64
C GLY A 101 19.60 -11.66 -15.43
N GLY A 102 20.37 -10.57 -15.51
CA GLY A 102 19.94 -9.31 -16.11
C GLY A 102 20.15 -9.20 -17.62
N ALA A 103 20.64 -10.24 -18.33
CA ALA A 103 21.01 -10.11 -19.73
C ALA A 103 19.83 -9.91 -20.69
N GLY A 104 18.62 -10.33 -20.29
CA GLY A 104 17.41 -10.23 -21.09
C GLY A 104 16.15 -10.55 -20.29
N GLY A 105 15.01 -10.67 -20.98
CA GLY A 105 13.72 -10.94 -20.35
C GLY A 105 13.37 -9.94 -19.23
N ILE A 106 12.81 -10.44 -18.13
CA ILE A 106 12.40 -9.63 -16.97
C ILE A 106 13.61 -8.92 -16.34
N GLY A 107 14.74 -9.62 -16.20
CA GLY A 107 15.95 -9.05 -15.62
C GLY A 107 16.50 -7.90 -16.46
N GLY A 108 16.51 -8.05 -17.79
CA GLY A 108 16.92 -7.00 -18.71
C GLY A 108 16.01 -5.78 -18.68
N ASP A 109 14.70 -5.97 -18.59
CA ASP A 109 13.76 -4.84 -18.49
C ASP A 109 13.84 -4.13 -17.13
N MET A 110 14.15 -4.86 -16.06
CA MET A 110 14.46 -4.28 -14.76
C MET A 110 15.75 -3.44 -14.81
N VAL A 111 16.81 -3.94 -15.45
CA VAL A 111 18.06 -3.18 -15.65
C VAL A 111 17.82 -1.89 -16.43
N LYS A 112 17.06 -1.94 -17.53
CA LYS A 112 16.73 -0.74 -18.33
C LYS A 112 15.97 0.31 -17.50
N GLN A 113 14.99 -0.13 -16.70
CA GLN A 113 14.20 0.76 -15.84
C GLN A 113 15.02 1.36 -14.70
N LEU A 114 15.98 0.61 -14.15
CA LEU A 114 16.88 1.14 -13.12
C LEU A 114 17.91 2.10 -13.74
N ALA A 115 18.46 1.76 -14.91
CA ALA A 115 19.43 2.59 -15.62
C ALA A 115 18.84 3.92 -16.10
N SER A 116 17.53 3.97 -16.39
CA SER A 116 16.85 5.21 -16.78
C SER A 116 16.76 6.22 -15.62
N LYS A 117 16.84 5.74 -14.37
CA LYS A 117 16.89 6.58 -13.16
C LYS A 117 18.29 7.12 -12.83
N GLY A 118 19.30 6.78 -13.63
CA GLY A 118 20.68 7.25 -13.42
C GLY A 118 21.53 6.37 -12.51
N THR A 119 21.00 5.27 -11.99
CA THR A 119 21.72 4.34 -11.11
C THR A 119 22.84 3.60 -11.85
N LYS A 120 24.00 3.42 -11.20
CA LYS A 120 25.10 2.59 -11.71
C LYS A 120 24.73 1.12 -11.55
N ILE A 121 24.86 0.32 -12.62
CA ILE A 121 24.42 -1.08 -12.62
C ILE A 121 25.49 -1.99 -13.21
N ALA A 122 25.77 -3.09 -12.51
CA ALA A 122 26.52 -4.23 -13.02
C ALA A 122 25.58 -5.41 -13.26
N VAL A 123 25.67 -6.04 -14.44
CA VAL A 123 24.88 -7.23 -14.77
C VAL A 123 25.77 -8.46 -14.72
N LEU A 124 25.39 -9.43 -13.88
CA LEU A 124 26.04 -10.73 -13.78
C LEU A 124 25.12 -11.80 -14.38
N ASP A 125 25.47 -12.27 -15.57
CA ASP A 125 24.68 -13.26 -16.29
C ASP A 125 25.61 -14.21 -17.07
N VAL A 126 25.12 -15.42 -17.32
CA VAL A 126 25.78 -16.40 -18.18
C VAL A 126 25.55 -16.09 -19.66
N MET A 127 24.46 -15.38 -19.98
CA MET A 127 24.12 -14.96 -21.34
C MET A 127 24.67 -13.56 -21.67
N PRO A 128 25.00 -13.28 -22.94
CA PRO A 128 25.36 -11.94 -23.37
C PRO A 128 24.17 -10.99 -23.28
N LEU A 129 24.45 -9.70 -23.03
CA LEU A 129 23.42 -8.66 -22.97
C LEU A 129 22.66 -8.58 -24.29
N THR A 130 21.34 -8.62 -24.20
CA THR A 130 20.42 -8.48 -25.35
C THR A 130 20.08 -7.02 -25.67
N TYR A 131 20.64 -6.08 -24.93
CA TYR A 131 20.40 -4.64 -25.06
C TYR A 131 21.71 -3.85 -24.94
N SER A 132 21.68 -2.62 -25.46
CA SER A 132 22.85 -1.75 -25.45
C SER A 132 23.12 -1.20 -24.05
N LYS A 133 24.40 -1.18 -23.67
CA LYS A 133 24.86 -0.46 -22.49
C LYS A 133 24.66 1.04 -22.71
N ARG A 134 24.16 1.75 -21.71
CA ARG A 134 24.10 3.21 -21.75
C ARG A 134 25.54 3.74 -21.77
N VAL A 135 25.89 4.48 -22.80
CA VAL A 135 27.15 5.22 -22.84
C VAL A 135 26.99 6.42 -21.88
N PRO A 136 27.86 6.59 -20.87
CA PRO A 136 27.81 7.77 -20.02
C PRO A 136 27.93 9.03 -20.89
N LEU A 137 27.11 10.05 -20.62
CA LEU A 137 27.30 11.35 -21.24
C LEU A 137 28.68 11.90 -20.83
N PRO A 138 29.43 12.55 -21.73
CA PRO A 138 30.70 13.17 -21.37
C PRO A 138 30.46 14.17 -20.23
N LEU A 139 31.30 14.09 -19.20
CA LEU A 139 31.28 15.04 -18.08
C LEU A 139 31.67 16.42 -18.64
N THR A 140 30.67 17.27 -18.89
CA THR A 140 30.84 18.70 -19.18
C THR A 140 31.01 19.49 -17.90
#